data_AF-A0A7C6DLH7-F1
#
_entry.id   AF-A0A7C6DLH7-F1
#
_cell.length_a   1.000
_cell.length_b   1.000
_cell.length_c   1.000
_cell.angle_alpha   90.00
_cell.angle_beta   90.00
_cell.angle_gamma   90.00
#
_symmetry.space_group_name_H-M   'P 1'
#
loop_
_entity.id
_entity.type
_entity.pdbx_description
1 polymer ?
#
loop_
_entity_poly.entity_id
_entity_poly.type
_entity_poly.pdbx_seq_one_letter_code
_entity_poly.pdbx_strand_id
1 'polypeptide(L)'
;MDQKPAPSTTSSQLQELRRLRELSRLGGGEQRIRQQHARGKLTARERLAVLLDPGSFHEIDAFVTHRATDFGLGDQQYYGDGVVGGYGRLDGRLVFVFAQDFTVFGGSLSETNAEKICKIMDLAMKNGAPIIGLADSGGARIQEGVLSLGGYADIFLRNTLASGVVPQISAIMGPCAGGAVYSPALTDFIIMVKDTSSMSITGPAVIKAVTHEEVTLERLGGAMTHNSVSGVAHFAAENEEECLYIVRRLLSFIPQNNLDDAPIGDTDDDPNRMDDELNSIVPDNPNVPYEMKEVIHRIVDNGDFFEVAELFAQNIIVGFARMHGRTVGIVAQEPNVLAGVLDIDACCKAARFVRFCDCFNIPIVTL
;
A
#
# COMPACT_ATOMS: atom_id res chain seq x y z
N MET A 1 16.84 -27.03 25.92
CA MET A 1 17.64 -26.38 24.87
C MET A 1 19.09 -26.42 25.31
N ASP A 2 19.94 -27.18 24.61
CA ASP A 2 21.39 -27.13 24.83
C ASP A 2 21.89 -25.72 24.49
N GLN A 3 22.29 -24.96 25.50
CA GLN A 3 22.98 -23.70 25.28
C GLN A 3 24.35 -24.01 24.67
N LYS A 4 24.47 -23.81 23.35
CA LYS A 4 25.79 -23.82 22.69
C LYS A 4 26.70 -22.81 23.42
N PRO A 5 27.96 -23.18 23.70
CA PRO A 5 28.87 -22.27 24.39
C PRO A 5 29.01 -20.97 23.59
N ALA A 6 29.00 -19.84 24.31
CA ALA A 6 29.10 -18.53 23.70
C ALA A 6 30.37 -18.44 22.83
N PRO A 7 30.29 -17.87 21.62
CA PRO A 7 31.44 -17.75 20.74
C PRO A 7 32.56 -16.94 21.42
N SER A 8 33.70 -17.59 21.65
CA SER A 8 34.81 -17.08 22.46
C SER A 8 35.82 -16.21 21.70
N THR A 9 35.67 -16.06 20.38
CA THR A 9 36.57 -15.26 19.53
C THR A 9 35.76 -14.32 18.64
N THR A 10 36.35 -13.21 18.20
CA THR A 10 35.70 -12.31 17.23
C THR A 10 35.30 -13.03 15.95
N SER A 11 36.12 -13.96 15.47
CA SER A 11 35.80 -14.76 14.27
C SER A 11 34.56 -15.64 14.48
N SER A 12 34.45 -16.32 15.63
CA SER A 12 33.28 -17.14 15.94
C SER A 12 32.01 -16.30 16.18
N GLN A 13 32.15 -15.10 16.74
CA GLN A 13 31.04 -14.14 16.88
C GLN A 13 30.53 -13.66 15.51
N LEU A 14 31.43 -13.37 14.55
CA LEU A 14 31.05 -12.98 13.19
C LEU A 14 30.37 -14.12 12.42
N GLN A 15 30.84 -15.36 12.58
CA GLN A 15 30.19 -16.53 11.99
C GLN A 15 28.79 -16.74 12.57
N GLU A 16 28.64 -16.57 13.88
CA GLU A 16 27.32 -16.66 14.54
C GLU A 16 26.37 -15.57 14.04
N LEU A 17 26.83 -14.31 13.91
CA LEU A 17 26.03 -13.24 13.34
C LEU A 17 25.58 -13.57 11.90
N ARG A 18 26.46 -14.12 11.05
CA ARG A 18 26.09 -14.56 9.70
C ARG A 18 25.03 -15.65 9.74
N ARG A 19 25.17 -16.64 10.63
CA ARG A 19 24.18 -17.70 10.85
C ARG A 19 22.81 -17.13 11.26
N LEU A 20 22.78 -16.19 12.20
CA LEU A 20 21.55 -15.53 12.65
C LEU A 20 20.88 -14.74 11.53
N ARG A 21 21.65 -14.07 10.66
CA ARG A 21 21.12 -13.38 9.47
C ARG A 21 20.44 -14.35 8.51
N GLU A 22 21.06 -15.50 8.23
CA GLU A 22 20.43 -16.51 7.39
C GLU A 22 19.15 -17.07 8.01
N LEU A 23 19.14 -17.31 9.33
CA LEU A 23 17.91 -17.73 10.02
C LEU A 23 16.79 -16.70 9.95
N SER A 24 17.10 -15.41 10.13
CA SER A 24 16.12 -14.31 10.00
C SER A 24 15.56 -14.18 8.57
N ARG A 25 16.37 -14.54 7.56
CA ARG A 25 15.92 -14.53 6.16
C ARG A 25 14.94 -15.65 5.83
N LEU A 26 14.99 -16.77 6.55
CA LEU A 26 14.11 -17.91 6.32
C LEU A 26 12.67 -17.69 6.81
N GLY A 27 12.40 -16.67 7.63
CA GLY A 27 11.07 -16.37 8.15
C GLY A 27 10.45 -17.61 8.83
N GLY A 28 9.27 -18.02 8.36
CA GLY A 28 8.57 -19.23 8.82
C GLY A 28 9.17 -20.57 8.38
N GLY A 29 10.29 -20.56 7.65
CA GLY A 29 11.00 -21.74 7.15
C GLY A 29 10.62 -22.13 5.71
N GLU A 30 11.49 -22.92 5.08
CA GLU A 30 11.38 -23.23 3.64
C GLU A 30 10.07 -23.87 3.22
N GLN A 31 9.47 -24.72 4.07
CA GLN A 31 8.20 -25.36 3.75
C GLN A 31 7.07 -24.34 3.59
N ARG A 32 7.02 -23.33 4.46
CA ARG A 32 6.00 -22.27 4.40
C ARG A 32 6.28 -21.31 3.25
N ILE A 33 7.56 -21.03 2.94
CA ILE A 33 7.95 -20.29 1.73
C ILE A 33 7.45 -21.00 0.47
N ARG A 34 7.70 -22.31 0.34
CA ARG A 34 7.19 -23.10 -0.81
C ARG A 34 5.67 -23.07 -0.91
N GLN A 35 4.96 -23.09 0.22
CA GLN A 35 3.49 -22.97 0.24
C GLN A 35 3.01 -21.57 -0.19
N GLN A 36 3.72 -20.51 0.21
CA GLN A 36 3.43 -19.14 -0.23
C GLN A 36 3.60 -19.03 -1.76
N HIS A 37 4.73 -19.50 -2.29
CA HIS A 37 4.98 -19.50 -3.74
C HIS A 37 3.99 -20.36 -4.52
N ALA A 38 3.57 -21.51 -3.98
CA ALA A 38 2.56 -22.36 -4.60
C ALA A 38 1.18 -21.69 -4.71
N ARG A 39 0.93 -20.61 -3.95
CA ARG A 39 -0.27 -19.76 -4.07
C ARG A 39 -0.09 -18.58 -5.04
N GLY A 40 1.03 -18.52 -5.76
CA GLY A 40 1.36 -17.42 -6.66
C GLY A 40 1.80 -16.14 -5.95
N LYS A 41 2.17 -16.22 -4.67
CA LYS A 41 2.53 -15.07 -3.84
C LYS A 41 4.02 -15.02 -3.57
N LEU A 42 4.60 -13.83 -3.51
CA LEU A 42 5.98 -13.63 -3.08
C LEU A 42 6.07 -13.64 -1.54
N THR A 43 7.28 -13.83 -1.03
CA THR A 43 7.60 -13.60 0.38
C THR A 43 7.73 -12.11 0.68
N ALA A 44 7.63 -11.72 1.95
CA ALA A 44 7.81 -10.33 2.38
C ALA A 44 9.12 -9.71 1.88
N ARG A 45 10.22 -10.47 1.89
CA ARG A 45 11.54 -10.00 1.46
C ARG A 45 11.66 -9.90 -0.06
N GLU A 46 11.07 -10.83 -0.80
CA GLU A 46 11.01 -10.77 -2.27
C GLU A 46 10.23 -9.55 -2.74
N ARG A 47 9.09 -9.24 -2.10
CA ARG A 47 8.31 -8.02 -2.39
C ARG A 47 9.14 -6.75 -2.17
N LEU A 48 9.88 -6.67 -1.07
CA LEU A 48 10.78 -5.53 -0.81
C LEU A 48 11.91 -5.44 -1.85
N ALA A 49 12.44 -6.57 -2.32
CA ALA A 49 13.48 -6.60 -3.34
C ALA A 49 12.99 -6.16 -4.73
N VAL A 50 11.71 -6.41 -5.05
CA VAL A 50 11.05 -5.90 -6.27
C VAL A 50 10.73 -4.41 -6.14
N LEU A 51 10.22 -3.99 -4.97
CA LEU A 51 9.80 -2.62 -4.74
C LEU A 51 10.95 -1.61 -4.71
N LEU A 52 12.04 -1.97 -4.02
CA LEU A 52 13.14 -1.05 -3.72
C LEU A 52 14.27 -1.14 -4.74
N ASP A 53 15.03 -0.06 -4.87
CA ASP A 53 16.22 -0.03 -5.71
C ASP A 53 17.23 -1.08 -5.25
N PRO A 54 17.88 -1.82 -6.16
CA PRO A 54 18.78 -2.91 -5.82
C PRO A 54 19.87 -2.51 -4.81
N GLY A 55 19.97 -3.27 -3.72
CA GLY A 55 20.98 -3.05 -2.68
C GLY A 55 20.73 -1.87 -1.74
N SER A 56 19.59 -1.17 -1.87
CA SER A 56 19.27 -0.01 -1.01
C SER A 56 18.62 -0.36 0.34
N PHE A 57 18.07 -1.58 0.49
CA PHE A 57 17.30 -1.94 1.68
C PHE A 57 18.19 -2.13 2.92
N HIS A 58 17.89 -1.36 3.97
CA HIS A 58 18.49 -1.43 5.28
C HIS A 58 17.45 -1.88 6.29
N GLU A 59 17.52 -3.16 6.66
CA GLU A 59 16.60 -3.76 7.62
C GLU A 59 16.88 -3.29 9.06
N ILE A 60 15.81 -2.95 9.77
CA ILE A 60 15.82 -2.60 11.19
C ILE A 60 15.20 -3.77 11.96
N ASP A 61 15.71 -4.05 13.17
CA ASP A 61 15.14 -5.06 14.07
C ASP A 61 15.02 -6.45 13.41
N ALA A 62 16.05 -6.89 12.67
CA ALA A 62 16.03 -8.18 11.98
C ALA A 62 16.00 -9.39 12.94
N PHE A 63 16.41 -9.21 14.20
CA PHE A 63 16.56 -10.28 15.20
C PHE A 63 15.59 -10.17 16.38
N VAL A 64 14.63 -9.25 16.34
CA VAL A 64 13.62 -9.17 17.41
C VAL A 64 12.73 -10.42 17.36
N THR A 65 12.23 -10.82 18.52
CA THR A 65 11.29 -11.92 18.65
C THR A 65 10.25 -11.56 19.71
N HIS A 66 9.04 -12.15 19.63
CA HIS A 66 8.03 -11.89 20.64
C HIS A 66 8.48 -12.36 22.03
N ARG A 67 7.95 -11.69 23.06
CA ARG A 67 8.25 -11.98 24.47
C ARG A 67 7.21 -12.90 25.13
N ALA A 68 6.13 -13.23 24.43
CA ALA A 68 5.03 -14.01 24.95
C ALA A 68 5.40 -15.49 25.20
N THR A 69 4.98 -16.01 26.35
CA THR A 69 5.17 -17.41 26.78
C THR A 69 3.87 -18.21 26.80
N ASP A 70 2.72 -17.54 26.71
CA ASP A 70 1.40 -18.16 26.79
C ASP A 70 1.13 -19.10 25.61
N PHE A 71 0.26 -20.08 25.83
CA PHE A 71 -0.19 -21.03 24.80
C PHE A 71 0.93 -21.79 24.05
N GLY A 72 2.09 -21.95 24.69
CA GLY A 72 3.25 -22.64 24.08
C GLY A 72 3.99 -21.79 23.04
N LEU A 73 3.70 -20.48 22.95
CA LEU A 73 4.35 -19.59 21.99
C LEU A 73 5.85 -19.43 22.28
N GLY A 74 6.27 -19.58 23.55
CA GLY A 74 7.67 -19.50 23.96
C GLY A 74 8.59 -20.49 23.24
N ASP A 75 8.06 -21.62 22.76
CA ASP A 75 8.82 -22.64 22.02
C ASP A 75 8.98 -22.31 20.52
N GLN A 76 8.29 -21.28 20.03
CA GLN A 76 8.21 -20.92 18.61
C GLN A 76 8.72 -19.50 18.35
N GLN A 77 10.04 -19.31 18.41
CA GLN A 77 10.66 -18.00 18.24
C GLN A 77 11.16 -17.80 16.80
N TYR A 78 10.58 -16.84 16.08
CA TYR A 78 11.01 -16.47 14.72
C TYR A 78 11.60 -15.06 14.73
N TYR A 79 12.79 -14.89 14.14
CA TYR A 79 13.43 -13.59 14.04
C TYR A 79 12.65 -12.63 13.13
N GLY A 80 12.54 -11.38 13.56
CA GLY A 80 11.69 -10.36 12.95
C GLY A 80 10.23 -10.45 13.36
N ASP A 81 9.83 -11.51 14.09
CA ASP A 81 8.48 -11.78 14.62
C ASP A 81 7.31 -11.75 13.61
N GLY A 82 7.62 -11.77 12.31
CA GLY A 82 6.64 -11.78 11.23
C GLY A 82 6.44 -10.43 10.54
N VAL A 83 7.31 -9.46 10.78
CA VAL A 83 7.41 -8.24 9.97
C VAL A 83 8.87 -7.98 9.57
N VAL A 84 9.10 -7.81 8.28
CA VAL A 84 10.36 -7.29 7.74
C VAL A 84 10.19 -5.81 7.53
N GLY A 85 11.12 -4.98 7.99
CA GLY A 85 10.95 -3.54 7.81
C GLY A 85 12.22 -2.74 8.05
N GLY A 86 12.23 -1.51 7.56
CA GLY A 86 13.40 -0.66 7.52
C GLY A 86 13.22 0.49 6.54
N TYR A 87 14.30 0.87 5.88
CA TYR A 87 14.30 1.93 4.86
C TYR A 87 15.08 1.50 3.63
N GLY A 88 14.82 2.15 2.50
CA GLY A 88 15.52 1.93 1.25
C GLY A 88 15.36 3.11 0.31
N ARG A 89 15.61 2.87 -0.97
CA ARG A 89 15.39 3.87 -2.02
C ARG A 89 14.41 3.37 -3.08
N LEU A 90 13.66 4.30 -3.65
CA LEU A 90 12.82 4.09 -4.81
C LEU A 90 13.09 5.24 -5.77
N ASP A 91 13.63 4.92 -6.94
CA ASP A 91 14.13 5.91 -7.91
C ASP A 91 15.08 6.93 -7.25
N GLY A 92 15.97 6.43 -6.39
CA GLY A 92 16.94 7.22 -5.64
C GLY A 92 16.37 7.96 -4.41
N ARG A 93 15.05 8.00 -4.21
CA ARG A 93 14.40 8.74 -3.11
C ARG A 93 14.21 7.87 -1.87
N LEU A 94 14.39 8.44 -0.68
CA LEU A 94 14.28 7.71 0.58
C LEU A 94 12.83 7.28 0.83
N VAL A 95 12.63 6.01 1.20
CA VAL A 95 11.32 5.48 1.62
C VAL A 95 11.48 4.58 2.83
N PHE A 96 10.47 4.57 3.70
CA PHE A 96 10.37 3.64 4.81
C PHE A 96 9.33 2.57 4.49
N VAL A 97 9.66 1.33 4.82
CA VAL A 97 8.86 0.17 4.39
C VAL A 97 8.69 -0.83 5.53
N PHE A 98 7.54 -1.46 5.57
CA PHE A 98 7.33 -2.69 6.33
C PHE A 98 6.50 -3.67 5.50
N ALA A 99 6.84 -4.95 5.59
CA ALA A 99 6.21 -6.04 4.89
C ALA A 99 5.88 -7.16 5.87
N GLN A 100 4.61 -7.51 5.97
CA GLN A 100 4.15 -8.60 6.84
C GLN A 100 4.51 -9.94 6.20
N ASP A 101 5.09 -10.84 6.99
CA ASP A 101 5.49 -12.17 6.55
C ASP A 101 4.43 -13.19 6.98
N PHE A 102 3.58 -13.56 6.01
CA PHE A 102 2.52 -14.54 6.23
C PHE A 102 3.04 -15.92 6.66
N THR A 103 4.31 -16.23 6.36
CA THR A 103 4.91 -17.51 6.77
C THR A 103 5.15 -17.59 8.28
N VAL A 104 5.17 -16.47 9.00
CA VAL A 104 5.36 -16.40 10.45
C VAL A 104 4.01 -16.13 11.10
N PHE A 105 3.45 -17.12 11.81
CA PHE A 105 2.15 -17.02 12.49
C PHE A 105 1.00 -16.44 11.63
N GLY A 106 0.98 -16.72 10.33
CA GLY A 106 -0.03 -16.19 9.41
C GLY A 106 0.02 -14.66 9.27
N GLY A 107 1.19 -14.04 9.50
CA GLY A 107 1.37 -12.59 9.49
C GLY A 107 0.63 -11.86 10.60
N SER A 108 0.18 -12.59 11.64
CA SER A 108 -0.59 -12.00 12.74
C SER A 108 0.21 -10.95 13.51
N LEU A 109 -0.45 -9.84 13.85
CA LEU A 109 0.16 -8.74 14.58
C LEU A 109 0.33 -9.09 16.06
N SER A 110 1.57 -9.04 16.53
CA SER A 110 2.00 -9.09 17.93
C SER A 110 2.36 -7.71 18.46
N GLU A 111 2.62 -7.63 19.76
CA GLU A 111 3.22 -6.45 20.38
C GLU A 111 4.55 -6.08 19.71
N THR A 112 5.47 -7.05 19.54
CA THR A 112 6.79 -6.80 18.98
C THR A 112 6.75 -6.42 17.49
N ASN A 113 5.85 -7.02 16.70
CA ASN A 113 5.62 -6.57 15.32
C ASN A 113 5.11 -5.14 15.27
N ALA A 114 4.17 -4.79 16.15
CA ALA A 114 3.64 -3.44 16.22
C ALA A 114 4.71 -2.42 16.63
N GLU A 115 5.53 -2.71 17.64
CA GLU A 115 6.67 -1.87 18.05
C GLU A 115 7.62 -1.61 16.88
N LYS A 116 7.92 -2.65 16.07
CA LYS A 116 8.76 -2.54 14.87
C LYS A 116 8.13 -1.65 13.79
N ILE A 117 6.85 -1.85 13.48
CA ILE A 117 6.11 -0.99 12.52
C ILE A 117 6.09 0.46 13.02
N CYS A 118 5.77 0.67 14.30
CA CYS A 118 5.75 1.99 14.93
C CYS A 118 7.11 2.68 14.81
N LYS A 119 8.21 1.98 15.08
CA LYS A 119 9.57 2.51 14.92
C LYS A 119 9.85 2.96 13.50
N ILE A 120 9.40 2.20 12.49
CA ILE A 120 9.57 2.55 11.07
C ILE A 120 8.78 3.81 10.73
N MET A 121 7.52 3.90 11.17
CA MET A 121 6.68 5.09 10.96
C MET A 121 7.27 6.33 11.66
N ASP A 122 7.75 6.18 12.89
CA ASP A 122 8.37 7.26 13.65
C ASP A 122 9.65 7.77 12.96
N LEU A 123 10.45 6.87 12.37
CA LEU A 123 11.63 7.24 11.59
C LEU A 123 11.25 7.93 10.27
N ALA A 124 10.22 7.45 9.58
CA ALA A 124 9.72 8.07 8.36
C ALA A 124 9.29 9.52 8.60
N MET A 125 8.50 9.74 9.65
CA MET A 125 8.07 11.07 10.08
C MET A 125 9.24 11.97 10.44
N LYS A 126 10.25 11.45 11.17
CA LYS A 126 11.45 12.23 11.51
C LYS A 126 12.29 12.65 10.31
N ASN A 127 12.25 11.87 9.23
CA ASN A 127 13.04 12.12 8.01
C ASN A 127 12.21 12.77 6.90
N GLY A 128 10.90 12.99 7.10
CA GLY A 128 10.01 13.52 6.06
C GLY A 128 9.95 12.63 4.83
N ALA A 129 9.86 11.31 5.01
CA ALA A 129 9.89 10.34 3.91
C ALA A 129 8.62 9.47 3.87
N PRO A 130 8.19 9.00 2.68
CA PRO A 130 7.00 8.17 2.53
C PRO A 130 7.06 6.85 3.32
N ILE A 131 5.89 6.37 3.74
CA ILE A 131 5.69 5.08 4.41
C ILE A 131 4.95 4.13 3.47
N ILE A 132 5.51 2.94 3.24
CA ILE A 132 4.90 1.89 2.41
C ILE A 132 4.69 0.63 3.26
N GLY A 133 3.42 0.27 3.46
CA GLY A 133 3.03 -0.96 4.15
C GLY A 133 2.60 -2.05 3.17
N LEU A 134 3.27 -3.20 3.19
CA LEU A 134 2.88 -4.38 2.42
C LEU A 134 2.14 -5.37 3.34
N ALA A 135 0.82 -5.40 3.21
CA ALA A 135 -0.07 -6.13 4.10
C ALA A 135 -0.32 -7.56 3.62
N ASP A 136 -0.16 -8.50 4.54
CA ASP A 136 -0.41 -9.95 4.37
C ASP A 136 -0.55 -10.58 5.76
N SER A 137 -1.67 -10.29 6.42
CA SER A 137 -1.92 -10.59 7.83
C SER A 137 -3.31 -11.18 8.07
N GLY A 138 -3.34 -12.31 8.79
CA GLY A 138 -4.57 -12.91 9.30
C GLY A 138 -5.25 -12.13 10.43
N GLY A 139 -4.71 -10.99 10.87
CA GLY A 139 -5.29 -10.15 11.93
C GLY A 139 -4.46 -10.10 13.21
N ALA A 140 -5.12 -9.98 14.37
CA ALA A 140 -4.44 -9.96 15.68
C ALA A 140 -3.89 -11.33 16.05
N ARG A 141 -2.72 -11.38 16.70
CA ARG A 141 -2.21 -12.61 17.30
C ARG A 141 -2.98 -12.92 18.58
N ILE A 142 -4.01 -13.75 18.47
CA ILE A 142 -4.94 -14.07 19.57
C ILE A 142 -4.21 -14.53 20.85
N GLN A 143 -3.10 -15.24 20.70
CA GLN A 143 -2.28 -15.75 21.79
C GLN A 143 -1.66 -14.65 22.66
N GLU A 144 -1.45 -13.46 22.12
CA GLU A 144 -0.94 -12.29 22.86
C GLU A 144 -2.07 -11.37 23.38
N GLY A 145 -3.32 -11.67 23.02
CA GLY A 145 -4.50 -11.01 23.55
C GLY A 145 -4.52 -9.50 23.36
N VAL A 146 -4.69 -8.77 24.46
CA VAL A 146 -4.87 -7.30 24.45
C VAL A 146 -3.61 -6.55 24.01
N LEU A 147 -2.42 -7.15 24.09
CA LEU A 147 -1.19 -6.50 23.65
C LEU A 147 -1.17 -6.29 22.13
N SER A 148 -1.70 -7.26 21.37
CA SER A 148 -1.87 -7.10 19.91
C SER A 148 -2.85 -5.98 19.57
N LEU A 149 -3.89 -5.79 20.38
CA LEU A 149 -4.86 -4.70 20.20
C LEU A 149 -4.24 -3.33 20.54
N GLY A 150 -3.42 -3.26 21.60
CA GLY A 150 -2.62 -2.08 21.91
C GLY A 150 -1.69 -1.72 20.75
N GLY A 151 -1.01 -2.72 20.17
CA GLY A 151 -0.19 -2.55 18.98
C GLY A 151 -0.94 -1.98 17.78
N TYR A 152 -2.18 -2.42 17.53
CA TYR A 152 -3.03 -1.80 16.50
C TYR A 152 -3.32 -0.33 16.80
N ALA A 153 -3.71 0.00 18.04
CA ALA A 153 -4.00 1.37 18.43
C ALA A 153 -2.78 2.30 18.23
N ASP A 154 -1.59 1.81 18.56
CA ASP A 154 -0.33 2.53 18.35
C ASP A 154 -0.02 2.80 16.88
N ILE A 155 -0.29 1.83 16.00
CA ILE A 155 -0.14 2.00 14.55
C ILE A 155 -1.16 3.02 14.02
N PHE A 156 -2.43 2.91 14.43
CA PHE A 156 -3.49 3.81 13.96
C PHE A 156 -3.24 5.27 14.38
N LEU A 157 -2.74 5.47 15.61
CA LEU A 157 -2.35 6.79 16.07
C LEU A 157 -1.27 7.38 15.14
N ARG A 158 -0.26 6.59 14.77
CA ARG A 158 0.80 7.04 13.87
C ARG A 158 0.31 7.29 12.45
N ASN A 159 -0.63 6.48 11.95
CA ASN A 159 -1.25 6.77 10.64
C ASN A 159 -1.95 8.12 10.65
N THR A 160 -2.66 8.42 11.74
CA THR A 160 -3.38 9.69 11.92
C THR A 160 -2.42 10.87 12.03
N LEU A 161 -1.34 10.72 12.82
CA LEU A 161 -0.31 11.76 12.99
C LEU A 161 0.49 12.02 11.70
N ALA A 162 0.66 11.00 10.85
CA ALA A 162 1.36 11.10 9.57
C ALA A 162 0.46 11.59 8.41
N SER A 163 -0.86 11.59 8.58
CA SER A 163 -1.82 11.96 7.55
C SER A 163 -1.63 13.41 7.09
N GLY A 164 -1.38 13.59 5.78
CA GLY A 164 -1.07 14.89 5.20
C GLY A 164 0.31 15.46 5.56
N VAL A 165 1.20 14.65 6.16
CA VAL A 165 2.59 15.04 6.48
C VAL A 165 3.58 14.30 5.61
N VAL A 166 3.52 12.97 5.59
CA VAL A 166 4.28 12.12 4.67
C VAL A 166 3.30 11.23 3.92
N PRO A 167 3.53 10.91 2.63
CA PRO A 167 2.65 9.99 1.91
C PRO A 167 2.66 8.60 2.55
N GLN A 168 1.48 8.03 2.71
CA GLN A 168 1.26 6.70 3.26
C GLN A 168 0.58 5.82 2.21
N ILE A 169 1.26 4.74 1.81
CA ILE A 169 0.77 3.80 0.80
C ILE A 169 0.60 2.41 1.41
N SER A 170 -0.54 1.78 1.17
CA SER A 170 -0.82 0.41 1.57
C SER A 170 -0.99 -0.48 0.35
N ALA A 171 -0.14 -1.50 0.22
CA ALA A 171 -0.31 -2.56 -0.76
C ALA A 171 -0.84 -3.81 -0.07
N ILE A 172 -2.03 -4.25 -0.44
CA ILE A 172 -2.67 -5.44 0.11
C ILE A 172 -2.36 -6.60 -0.82
N MET A 173 -1.47 -7.48 -0.36
CA MET A 173 -0.90 -8.57 -1.13
C MET A 173 -1.24 -9.91 -0.49
N GLY A 174 -2.36 -9.96 0.23
CA GLY A 174 -2.79 -11.11 1.00
C GLY A 174 -4.05 -10.84 1.82
N PRO A 175 -4.43 -11.76 2.72
CA PRO A 175 -5.48 -11.49 3.69
C PRO A 175 -5.12 -10.27 4.54
N CYS A 176 -6.11 -9.46 4.84
CA CYS A 176 -6.05 -8.36 5.80
C CYS A 176 -7.39 -8.36 6.55
N ALA A 177 -7.41 -8.94 7.74
CA ALA A 177 -8.66 -9.26 8.44
C ALA A 177 -8.76 -8.58 9.82
N GLY A 178 -9.99 -8.28 10.24
CA GLY A 178 -10.25 -7.72 11.57
C GLY A 178 -9.67 -6.33 11.72
N GLY A 179 -8.98 -6.07 12.83
CA GLY A 179 -8.35 -4.78 13.09
C GLY A 179 -7.31 -4.35 12.06
N ALA A 180 -6.71 -5.31 11.33
CA ALA A 180 -5.67 -5.01 10.34
C ALA A 180 -6.11 -4.05 9.24
N VAL A 181 -7.40 -4.04 8.89
CA VAL A 181 -7.93 -3.24 7.77
C VAL A 181 -7.97 -1.75 8.07
N TYR A 182 -7.97 -1.35 9.34
CA TYR A 182 -8.11 0.06 9.71
C TYR A 182 -6.85 0.87 9.44
N SER A 183 -5.65 0.27 9.54
CA SER A 183 -4.42 0.99 9.22
C SER A 183 -4.38 1.38 7.73
N PRO A 184 -4.59 0.45 6.76
CA PRO A 184 -4.73 0.82 5.35
C PRO A 184 -5.82 1.86 5.07
N ALA A 185 -6.99 1.77 5.71
CA ALA A 185 -8.06 2.75 5.53
C ALA A 185 -7.67 4.19 5.95
N LEU A 186 -6.72 4.32 6.88
CA LEU A 186 -6.16 5.61 7.32
C LEU A 186 -5.01 6.11 6.44
N THR A 187 -4.47 5.26 5.55
CA THR A 187 -3.44 5.67 4.58
C THR A 187 -4.03 6.36 3.35
N ASP A 188 -3.20 7.00 2.55
CA ASP A 188 -3.65 7.84 1.44
C ASP A 188 -4.14 6.99 0.25
N PHE A 189 -3.36 5.97 -0.14
CA PHE A 189 -3.69 5.08 -1.25
C PHE A 189 -3.60 3.62 -0.86
N ILE A 190 -4.55 2.84 -1.38
CA ILE A 190 -4.66 1.40 -1.18
C ILE A 190 -4.63 0.72 -2.55
N ILE A 191 -3.61 -0.12 -2.78
CA ILE A 191 -3.47 -0.96 -3.97
C ILE A 191 -3.78 -2.40 -3.54
N MET A 192 -4.68 -3.09 -4.23
CA MET A 192 -5.02 -4.48 -3.94
C MET A 192 -4.66 -5.39 -5.11
N VAL A 193 -4.17 -6.59 -4.83
CA VAL A 193 -3.89 -7.61 -5.84
C VAL A 193 -5.14 -8.49 -6.05
N LYS A 194 -5.59 -8.64 -7.30
CA LYS A 194 -6.72 -9.49 -7.65
C LYS A 194 -6.46 -10.95 -7.24
N ASP A 195 -7.52 -11.64 -6.85
CA ASP A 195 -7.59 -13.07 -6.47
C ASP A 195 -6.71 -13.55 -5.30
N THR A 196 -5.71 -12.77 -4.89
CA THR A 196 -4.72 -13.15 -3.87
C THR A 196 -4.79 -12.29 -2.61
N SER A 197 -5.50 -11.16 -2.67
CA SER A 197 -5.68 -10.23 -1.56
C SER A 197 -7.15 -10.08 -1.14
N SER A 198 -7.38 -9.76 0.14
CA SER A 198 -8.72 -9.49 0.64
C SER A 198 -8.70 -8.61 1.88
N MET A 199 -9.62 -7.66 2.01
CA MET A 199 -9.84 -6.85 3.21
C MET A 199 -11.23 -7.06 3.79
N SER A 200 -11.35 -7.42 5.07
CA SER A 200 -12.66 -7.45 5.73
C SER A 200 -12.54 -7.31 7.25
N ILE A 201 -13.49 -6.61 7.87
CA ILE A 201 -13.55 -6.51 9.33
C ILE A 201 -13.96 -7.86 9.93
N THR A 202 -14.98 -8.49 9.34
CA THR A 202 -15.55 -9.75 9.83
C THR A 202 -15.52 -10.78 8.72
N GLY A 203 -14.97 -11.96 8.99
CA GLY A 203 -14.84 -13.02 7.98
C GLY A 203 -16.18 -13.69 7.63
N PRO A 204 -16.27 -14.35 6.45
CA PRO A 204 -17.51 -14.96 5.96
C PRO A 204 -18.16 -15.97 6.93
N ALA A 205 -17.35 -16.72 7.67
CA ALA A 205 -17.84 -17.71 8.63
C ALA A 205 -18.67 -17.08 9.76
N VAL A 206 -18.27 -15.89 10.23
CA VAL A 206 -18.99 -15.16 11.29
C VAL A 206 -20.26 -14.52 10.72
N ILE A 207 -20.19 -13.96 9.51
CA ILE A 207 -21.37 -13.41 8.81
C ILE A 207 -22.43 -14.50 8.65
N LYS A 208 -22.07 -15.68 8.15
CA LYS A 208 -22.99 -16.81 8.00
C LYS A 208 -23.60 -17.27 9.32
N ALA A 209 -22.80 -17.30 10.40
CA ALA A 209 -23.28 -17.73 11.70
C ALA A 209 -24.29 -16.75 12.33
N VAL A 210 -24.14 -15.45 12.09
CA VAL A 210 -24.95 -14.39 12.73
C VAL A 210 -26.13 -13.94 11.87
N THR A 211 -25.92 -13.80 10.56
CA THR A 211 -26.90 -13.23 9.62
C THR A 211 -27.52 -14.28 8.69
N HIS A 212 -26.95 -15.49 8.65
CA HIS A 212 -27.29 -16.54 7.68
C HIS A 212 -27.02 -16.20 6.21
N GLU A 213 -26.30 -15.11 5.94
CA GLU A 213 -25.86 -14.76 4.59
C GLU A 213 -24.64 -15.61 4.18
N GLU A 214 -24.67 -16.15 2.97
CA GLU A 214 -23.53 -16.83 2.37
C GLU A 214 -22.83 -15.90 1.38
N VAL A 215 -21.59 -15.54 1.70
CA VAL A 215 -20.74 -14.68 0.87
C VAL A 215 -19.35 -15.30 0.74
N THR A 216 -18.75 -15.20 -0.44
CA THR A 216 -17.36 -15.63 -0.66
C THR A 216 -16.40 -14.57 -0.15
N LEU A 217 -15.14 -14.94 0.12
CA LEU A 217 -14.11 -13.96 0.53
C LEU A 217 -13.92 -12.88 -0.56
N GLU A 218 -13.92 -13.27 -1.82
CA GLU A 218 -13.78 -12.36 -2.97
C GLU A 218 -14.94 -11.36 -3.06
N ARG A 219 -16.19 -11.85 -2.92
CA ARG A 219 -17.37 -10.97 -2.95
C ARG A 219 -17.45 -10.08 -1.71
N LEU A 220 -16.94 -10.54 -0.56
CA LEU A 220 -16.97 -9.78 0.68
C LEU A 220 -15.92 -8.66 0.70
N GLY A 221 -14.72 -8.94 0.21
CA GLY A 221 -13.58 -8.05 0.41
C GLY A 221 -12.43 -8.24 -0.57
N GLY A 222 -12.68 -8.86 -1.72
CA GLY A 222 -11.71 -8.97 -2.80
C GLY A 222 -11.36 -7.62 -3.43
N ALA A 223 -10.30 -7.61 -4.23
CA ALA A 223 -9.77 -6.38 -4.84
C ALA A 223 -10.83 -5.66 -5.69
N MET A 224 -11.64 -6.40 -6.45
CA MET A 224 -12.67 -5.80 -7.30
C MET A 224 -13.82 -5.21 -6.49
N THR A 225 -14.28 -5.90 -5.44
CA THR A 225 -15.31 -5.38 -4.53
C THR A 225 -14.90 -4.02 -3.95
N HIS A 226 -13.65 -3.87 -3.53
CA HIS A 226 -13.17 -2.61 -2.96
C HIS A 226 -12.87 -1.52 -3.98
N ASN A 227 -12.58 -1.88 -5.23
CA ASN A 227 -12.33 -0.93 -6.32
C ASN A 227 -13.58 -0.53 -7.10
N SER A 228 -14.70 -1.28 -7.04
CA SER A 228 -15.89 -0.97 -7.84
C SER A 228 -17.18 -0.83 -7.05
N VAL A 229 -17.22 -1.27 -5.78
CA VAL A 229 -18.44 -1.22 -4.96
C VAL A 229 -18.22 -0.34 -3.73
N SER A 230 -17.19 -0.60 -2.93
CA SER A 230 -17.02 0.11 -1.66
C SER A 230 -16.19 1.40 -1.75
N GLY A 231 -15.43 1.60 -2.84
CA GLY A 231 -14.52 2.74 -3.00
C GLY A 231 -13.38 2.82 -1.97
N VAL A 232 -13.01 1.69 -1.34
CA VAL A 232 -11.94 1.65 -0.33
C VAL A 232 -10.57 1.52 -0.99
N ALA A 233 -10.47 0.73 -2.04
CA ALA A 233 -9.25 0.55 -2.80
C ALA A 233 -9.21 1.51 -3.99
N HIS A 234 -7.99 1.95 -4.31
CA HIS A 234 -7.74 2.96 -5.34
C HIS A 234 -7.22 2.32 -6.64
N PHE A 235 -6.59 1.15 -6.52
CA PHE A 235 -6.06 0.39 -7.65
C PHE A 235 -6.28 -1.12 -7.46
N ALA A 236 -6.52 -1.83 -8.56
CA ALA A 236 -6.59 -3.29 -8.62
C ALA A 236 -5.53 -3.83 -9.57
N ALA A 237 -4.47 -4.42 -9.02
CA ALA A 237 -3.38 -5.03 -9.80
C ALA A 237 -3.69 -6.50 -10.14
N GLU A 238 -3.26 -6.97 -11.30
CA GLU A 238 -3.40 -8.37 -11.72
C GLU A 238 -2.47 -9.31 -10.94
N ASN A 239 -1.32 -8.81 -10.48
CA ASN A 239 -0.33 -9.59 -9.74
C ASN A 239 0.49 -8.72 -8.78
N GLU A 240 1.36 -9.36 -8.01
CA GLU A 240 2.18 -8.71 -6.99
C GLU A 240 3.21 -7.76 -7.59
N GLU A 241 3.84 -8.12 -8.71
CA GLU A 241 4.82 -7.29 -9.40
C GLU A 241 4.20 -6.00 -9.94
N GLU A 242 3.04 -6.10 -10.58
CA GLU A 242 2.28 -4.93 -11.05
C GLU A 242 1.86 -4.04 -9.87
N CYS A 243 1.39 -4.63 -8.77
CA CYS A 243 1.04 -3.88 -7.56
C CYS A 243 2.22 -3.03 -7.07
N LEU A 244 3.43 -3.61 -7.02
CA LEU A 244 4.63 -2.88 -6.61
C LEU A 244 5.06 -1.85 -7.67
N TYR A 245 4.86 -2.11 -8.96
CA TYR A 245 5.07 -1.13 -10.02
C TYR A 245 4.12 0.07 -9.92
N ILE A 246 2.84 -0.16 -9.60
CA ILE A 246 1.85 0.90 -9.34
C ILE A 246 2.32 1.78 -8.17
N VAL A 247 2.82 1.18 -7.09
CA VAL A 247 3.40 1.93 -5.96
C VAL A 247 4.58 2.80 -6.41
N ARG A 248 5.50 2.25 -7.22
CA ARG A 248 6.63 3.03 -7.79
C ARG A 248 6.14 4.19 -8.65
N ARG A 249 5.20 3.92 -9.57
CA ARG A 249 4.64 4.93 -10.48
C ARG A 249 3.91 6.03 -9.70
N LEU A 250 3.08 5.68 -8.73
CA LEU A 250 2.41 6.64 -7.85
C LEU A 250 3.42 7.55 -7.15
N LEU A 251 4.47 6.96 -6.57
CA LEU A 251 5.52 7.73 -5.90
C LEU A 251 6.25 8.69 -6.84
N SER A 252 6.35 8.37 -8.13
CA SER A 252 6.92 9.29 -9.13
C SER A 252 6.12 10.58 -9.33
N PHE A 253 4.84 10.63 -8.95
CA PHE A 253 4.01 11.84 -9.06
C PHE A 253 3.99 12.68 -7.79
N ILE A 254 4.20 12.09 -6.61
CA ILE A 254 3.97 12.75 -5.31
C ILE A 254 5.29 13.13 -4.60
N PRO A 255 5.32 14.20 -3.78
CA PRO A 255 6.52 14.61 -3.03
C PRO A 255 6.92 13.61 -1.93
N GLN A 256 8.06 13.83 -1.25
CA GLN A 256 8.44 12.99 -0.09
C GLN A 256 7.64 13.32 1.18
N ASN A 257 7.20 14.57 1.32
CA ASN A 257 6.45 15.11 2.44
C ASN A 257 5.73 16.40 2.02
N ASN A 258 4.94 16.99 2.91
CA ASN A 258 4.15 18.20 2.63
C ASN A 258 4.95 19.52 2.57
N LEU A 259 6.25 19.51 2.85
CA LEU A 259 7.13 20.68 2.72
C LEU A 259 7.88 20.70 1.38
N ASP A 260 7.91 19.57 0.68
CA ASP A 260 8.54 19.44 -0.63
C ASP A 260 7.51 19.63 -1.76
N ASP A 261 8.00 20.07 -2.92
CA ASP A 261 7.24 20.03 -4.17
C ASP A 261 7.28 18.61 -4.77
N ALA A 262 6.26 18.29 -5.57
CA ALA A 262 6.26 17.07 -6.37
C ALA A 262 7.49 17.03 -7.32
N PRO A 263 8.08 15.84 -7.55
CA PRO A 263 9.21 15.71 -8.45
C PRO A 263 8.85 16.15 -9.88
N ILE A 264 9.73 16.94 -10.49
CA ILE A 264 9.59 17.33 -11.90
C ILE A 264 9.93 16.11 -12.75
N GLY A 265 8.99 15.68 -13.60
CA GLY A 265 9.21 14.64 -14.59
C GLY A 265 9.88 15.19 -15.84
N ASP A 266 10.66 14.34 -16.49
CA ASP A 266 11.19 14.63 -17.82
C ASP A 266 10.05 14.63 -18.84
N THR A 267 10.04 15.61 -19.73
CA THR A 267 9.09 15.68 -20.84
C THR A 267 9.78 16.29 -22.07
N ASP A 268 9.43 15.77 -23.24
CA ASP A 268 9.73 16.29 -24.56
C ASP A 268 8.52 16.96 -25.23
N ASP A 269 7.37 17.00 -24.54
CA ASP A 269 6.16 17.67 -25.01
C ASP A 269 6.32 19.19 -24.96
N ASP A 270 5.93 19.88 -26.03
CA ASP A 270 6.02 21.34 -26.12
C ASP A 270 4.96 21.97 -25.21
N PRO A 271 5.32 22.79 -24.22
CA PRO A 271 4.35 23.47 -23.36
C PRO A 271 3.40 24.41 -24.12
N ASN A 272 3.70 24.75 -25.37
CA ASN A 272 2.86 25.56 -26.25
C ASN A 272 2.15 24.75 -27.35
N ARG A 273 2.17 23.40 -27.26
CA ARG A 273 1.45 22.53 -28.21
C ARG A 273 -0.03 22.93 -28.27
N MET A 274 -0.51 23.09 -29.49
CA MET A 274 -1.95 23.16 -29.77
C MET A 274 -2.42 21.80 -30.31
N ASP A 275 -3.65 21.42 -29.98
CA ASP A 275 -4.29 20.23 -30.53
C ASP A 275 -5.62 20.63 -31.16
N ASP A 276 -5.65 20.67 -32.50
CA ASP A 276 -6.83 21.07 -33.27
C ASP A 276 -8.01 20.11 -33.09
N GLU A 277 -7.77 18.86 -32.69
CA GLU A 277 -8.84 17.88 -32.50
C GLU A 277 -9.75 18.26 -31.31
N LEU A 278 -9.21 18.98 -30.31
CA LEU A 278 -9.98 19.52 -29.18
C LEU A 278 -11.12 20.45 -29.62
N ASN A 279 -11.02 21.11 -30.79
CA ASN A 279 -12.08 21.96 -31.33
C ASN A 279 -13.34 21.18 -31.76
N SER A 280 -13.25 19.85 -31.82
CA SER A 280 -14.30 18.98 -32.38
C SER A 280 -14.79 17.87 -31.44
N ILE A 281 -14.19 17.71 -30.25
CA ILE A 281 -14.57 16.67 -29.29
C ILE A 281 -15.97 16.92 -28.72
N VAL A 282 -16.29 18.17 -28.39
CA VAL A 282 -17.60 18.53 -27.84
C VAL A 282 -18.63 18.52 -28.97
N PRO A 283 -19.67 17.66 -28.92
CA PRO A 283 -20.65 17.58 -29.99
C PRO A 283 -21.52 18.84 -30.09
N ASP A 284 -21.93 19.21 -31.31
CA ASP A 284 -22.86 20.34 -31.54
C ASP A 284 -24.22 20.15 -30.83
N ASN A 285 -24.66 18.89 -30.70
CA ASN A 285 -25.88 18.56 -29.97
C ASN A 285 -25.56 18.44 -28.47
N PRO A 286 -26.11 19.30 -27.60
CA PRO A 286 -25.77 19.34 -26.17
C PRO A 286 -26.21 18.08 -25.39
N ASN A 287 -27.02 17.19 -25.98
CA ASN A 287 -27.44 15.94 -25.35
C ASN A 287 -26.56 14.74 -25.73
N VAL A 288 -25.60 14.92 -26.65
CA VAL A 288 -24.69 13.84 -27.05
C VAL A 288 -23.46 13.91 -26.15
N PRO A 289 -23.13 12.83 -25.40
CA PRO A 289 -21.96 12.82 -24.55
C PRO A 289 -20.66 12.67 -25.38
N TYR A 290 -19.53 12.94 -24.74
CA TYR A 290 -18.18 12.72 -25.25
C TYR A 290 -17.34 12.10 -24.14
N GLU A 291 -16.18 11.55 -24.51
CA GLU A 291 -15.26 10.91 -23.56
C GLU A 291 -14.29 11.94 -22.98
N MET A 292 -14.39 12.20 -21.68
CA MET A 292 -13.53 13.20 -21.04
C MET A 292 -12.08 12.74 -20.96
N LYS A 293 -11.83 11.43 -20.92
CA LYS A 293 -10.46 10.89 -20.98
C LYS A 293 -9.73 11.28 -22.26
N GLU A 294 -10.42 11.40 -23.41
CA GLU A 294 -9.80 11.90 -24.65
C GLU A 294 -9.28 13.33 -24.50
N VAL A 295 -10.03 14.20 -23.80
CA VAL A 295 -9.59 15.57 -23.51
C VAL A 295 -8.36 15.54 -22.59
N ILE A 296 -8.40 14.73 -21.53
CA ILE A 296 -7.30 14.62 -20.56
C ILE A 296 -6.01 14.18 -21.26
N HIS A 297 -6.04 13.09 -22.04
CA HIS A 297 -4.86 12.58 -22.75
C HIS A 297 -4.27 13.57 -23.76
N ARG A 298 -5.04 14.54 -24.23
CA ARG A 298 -4.56 15.55 -25.18
C ARG A 298 -3.90 16.74 -24.51
N ILE A 299 -4.31 17.11 -23.30
CA ILE A 299 -3.80 18.31 -22.62
C ILE A 299 -2.61 18.03 -21.69
N VAL A 300 -2.43 16.78 -21.28
CA VAL A 300 -1.32 16.38 -20.40
C VAL A 300 -0.10 15.95 -21.21
N ASP A 301 1.07 16.09 -20.62
CA ASP A 301 2.35 15.74 -21.23
C ASP A 301 2.31 14.30 -21.77
N ASN A 302 2.55 14.14 -23.08
CA ASN A 302 2.63 12.84 -23.74
C ASN A 302 1.39 11.95 -23.56
N GLY A 303 0.25 12.53 -23.15
CA GLY A 303 -0.96 11.78 -22.79
C GLY A 303 -0.80 10.85 -21.58
N ASP A 304 0.24 11.03 -20.75
CA ASP A 304 0.47 10.22 -19.55
C ASP A 304 -0.48 10.63 -18.41
N PHE A 305 -1.59 9.89 -18.31
CA PHE A 305 -2.55 10.03 -17.23
C PHE A 305 -2.54 8.78 -16.33
N PHE A 306 -2.33 9.00 -15.03
CA PHE A 306 -2.33 7.99 -13.99
C PHE A 306 -3.62 8.11 -13.16
N GLU A 307 -4.67 7.45 -13.64
CA GLU A 307 -6.01 7.49 -13.06
C GLU A 307 -6.10 6.77 -11.72
N VAL A 308 -6.82 7.37 -10.77
CA VAL A 308 -7.04 6.87 -9.42
C VAL A 308 -8.50 6.43 -9.27
N ALA A 309 -8.69 5.22 -8.73
CA ALA A 309 -10.02 4.63 -8.51
C ALA A 309 -10.87 4.58 -9.80
N GLU A 310 -10.25 4.19 -10.92
CA GLU A 310 -10.87 4.10 -12.24
C GLU A 310 -12.18 3.31 -12.24
N LEU A 311 -12.27 2.27 -11.41
CA LEU A 311 -13.42 1.36 -11.38
C LEU A 311 -14.56 1.82 -10.46
N PHE A 312 -14.37 2.90 -9.70
CA PHE A 312 -15.34 3.44 -8.73
C PHE A 312 -15.84 4.82 -9.15
N ALA A 313 -17.15 5.06 -9.04
CA ALA A 313 -17.78 6.34 -9.38
C ALA A 313 -17.28 6.90 -10.72
N GLN A 314 -17.51 6.15 -11.80
CA GLN A 314 -16.95 6.43 -13.14
C GLN A 314 -17.51 7.72 -13.78
N ASN A 315 -18.54 8.33 -13.19
CA ASN A 315 -19.08 9.65 -13.50
C ASN A 315 -18.14 10.81 -13.12
N ILE A 316 -17.09 10.56 -12.32
CA ILE A 316 -16.00 11.49 -12.06
C ILE A 316 -14.64 10.79 -12.24
N ILE A 317 -13.76 11.42 -13.00
CA ILE A 317 -12.37 11.01 -13.23
C ILE A 317 -11.48 11.80 -12.29
N VAL A 318 -10.59 11.11 -11.59
CA VAL A 318 -9.52 11.73 -10.80
C VAL A 318 -8.21 11.00 -11.03
N GLY A 319 -7.09 11.71 -11.02
CA GLY A 319 -5.79 11.08 -11.24
C GLY A 319 -4.66 12.09 -11.36
N PHE A 320 -3.45 11.58 -11.44
CA PHE A 320 -2.25 12.40 -11.61
C PHE A 320 -1.84 12.45 -13.07
N ALA A 321 -1.32 13.59 -13.48
CA ALA A 321 -0.66 13.77 -14.77
C ALA A 321 0.53 14.73 -14.63
N ARG A 322 1.23 15.01 -15.73
CA ARG A 322 2.19 16.12 -15.79
C ARG A 322 1.79 17.13 -16.85
N MET A 323 2.11 18.39 -16.57
CA MET A 323 2.03 19.50 -17.53
C MET A 323 3.33 20.29 -17.46
N HIS A 324 4.09 20.28 -18.56
CA HIS A 324 5.45 20.81 -18.63
C HIS A 324 6.36 20.25 -17.51
N GLY A 325 6.29 18.94 -17.30
CA GLY A 325 7.04 18.19 -16.30
C GLY A 325 6.51 18.30 -14.87
N ARG A 326 5.57 19.20 -14.57
CA ARG A 326 5.04 19.39 -13.21
C ARG A 326 3.84 18.50 -12.96
N THR A 327 3.82 17.78 -11.83
CA THR A 327 2.63 17.00 -11.44
C THR A 327 1.42 17.91 -11.26
N VAL A 328 0.28 17.48 -11.81
CA VAL A 328 -1.05 18.05 -11.55
C VAL A 328 -2.03 16.94 -11.18
N GLY A 329 -3.00 17.26 -10.32
CA GLY A 329 -4.16 16.44 -10.05
C GLY A 329 -5.32 16.85 -10.96
N ILE A 330 -5.82 15.93 -11.78
CA ILE A 330 -6.99 16.14 -12.62
C ILE A 330 -8.25 15.76 -11.84
N VAL A 331 -9.31 16.57 -11.94
CA VAL A 331 -10.66 16.25 -11.48
C VAL A 331 -11.65 16.63 -12.57
N ALA A 332 -12.28 15.66 -13.21
CA ALA A 332 -13.11 15.90 -14.40
C ALA A 332 -14.40 15.09 -14.36
N GLN A 333 -15.51 15.69 -14.77
CA GLN A 333 -16.76 14.94 -14.96
C GLN A 333 -16.69 14.09 -16.23
N GLU A 334 -17.29 12.89 -16.22
CA GLU A 334 -17.32 12.00 -17.39
C GLU A 334 -18.74 11.98 -18.01
N PRO A 335 -19.00 12.74 -19.09
CA PRO A 335 -20.31 12.81 -19.71
C PRO A 335 -20.85 11.46 -20.19
N ASN A 336 -19.99 10.51 -20.58
CA ASN A 336 -20.45 9.16 -21.00
C ASN A 336 -21.04 8.34 -19.85
N VAL A 337 -20.80 8.72 -18.59
CA VAL A 337 -21.28 7.99 -17.42
C VAL A 337 -22.22 8.88 -16.62
N LEU A 338 -23.49 8.47 -16.55
CA LEU A 338 -24.54 9.22 -15.82
C LEU A 338 -24.63 10.70 -16.24
N ALA A 339 -24.29 11.03 -17.50
CA ALA A 339 -24.22 12.40 -18.00
C ALA A 339 -23.29 13.33 -17.17
N GLY A 340 -22.26 12.77 -16.52
CA GLY A 340 -21.33 13.53 -15.66
C GLY A 340 -21.93 14.03 -14.35
N VAL A 341 -23.15 13.59 -13.99
CA VAL A 341 -23.84 14.03 -12.77
C VAL A 341 -23.09 13.54 -11.54
N LEU A 342 -22.91 14.43 -10.55
CA LEU A 342 -22.31 14.10 -9.27
C LEU A 342 -23.32 13.40 -8.35
N ASP A 343 -22.94 12.21 -7.88
CA ASP A 343 -23.61 11.47 -6.81
C ASP A 343 -22.73 11.41 -5.55
N ILE A 344 -23.20 10.68 -4.53
CA ILE A 344 -22.49 10.55 -3.24
C ILE A 344 -21.08 9.98 -3.46
N ASP A 345 -20.97 8.91 -4.24
CA ASP A 345 -19.71 8.20 -4.44
C ASP A 345 -18.71 9.07 -5.23
N ALA A 346 -19.16 9.76 -6.27
CA ALA A 346 -18.33 10.72 -7.00
C ALA A 346 -17.85 11.87 -6.09
N CYS A 347 -18.71 12.40 -5.23
CA CYS A 347 -18.34 13.45 -4.29
C CYS A 347 -17.29 12.96 -3.27
N CYS A 348 -17.46 11.75 -2.72
CA CYS A 348 -16.48 11.16 -1.80
C CYS A 348 -15.13 10.89 -2.48
N LYS A 349 -15.14 10.32 -3.70
CA LYS A 349 -13.94 10.08 -4.52
C LYS A 349 -13.18 11.38 -4.79
N ALA A 350 -13.85 12.39 -5.34
CA ALA A 350 -13.25 13.67 -5.65
C ALA A 350 -12.75 14.42 -4.42
N ALA A 351 -13.55 14.47 -3.34
CA ALA A 351 -13.18 15.20 -2.13
C ALA A 351 -11.91 14.64 -1.46
N ARG A 352 -11.76 13.31 -1.39
CA ARG A 352 -10.54 12.69 -0.84
C ARG A 352 -9.32 13.00 -1.70
N PHE A 353 -9.46 12.89 -3.03
CA PHE A 353 -8.37 13.17 -3.96
C PHE A 353 -7.92 14.64 -3.93
N VAL A 354 -8.88 15.58 -3.94
CA VAL A 354 -8.62 17.03 -3.84
C VAL A 354 -7.84 17.35 -2.55
N ARG A 355 -8.26 16.80 -1.41
CA ARG A 355 -7.56 17.02 -0.14
C ARG A 355 -6.17 16.43 -0.12
N PHE A 356 -5.96 15.26 -0.74
CA PHE A 356 -4.62 14.69 -0.87
C PHE A 356 -3.72 15.63 -1.69
N CYS A 357 -4.21 16.11 -2.83
CA CYS A 357 -3.44 17.02 -3.69
C CYS A 357 -3.05 18.29 -2.93
N ASP A 358 -3.99 18.90 -2.19
CA ASP A 358 -3.74 20.07 -1.35
C ASP A 358 -2.70 19.80 -0.25
N CYS A 359 -2.81 18.67 0.47
CA CYS A 359 -1.85 18.30 1.50
C CYS A 359 -0.41 18.15 1.00
N PHE A 360 -0.20 17.90 -0.29
CA PHE A 360 1.10 17.59 -0.87
C PHE A 360 1.49 18.55 -2.02
N ASN A 361 0.97 19.78 -1.99
CA ASN A 361 1.35 20.86 -2.90
C ASN A 361 1.15 20.53 -4.39
N ILE A 362 0.18 19.67 -4.72
CA ILE A 362 -0.12 19.27 -6.10
C ILE A 362 -1.23 20.20 -6.64
N PRO A 363 -0.97 21.00 -7.69
CA PRO A 363 -2.00 21.83 -8.32
C PRO A 363 -3.17 20.98 -8.85
N ILE A 364 -4.37 21.54 -8.78
CA ILE A 364 -5.59 20.87 -9.26
C ILE A 364 -6.07 21.54 -10.55
N VAL A 365 -6.34 20.72 -11.56
CA VAL A 365 -6.98 21.13 -12.81
C VAL A 365 -8.36 20.49 -12.87
N THR A 366 -9.41 21.31 -12.88
CA THR A 366 -10.79 20.84 -13.01
C THR A 366 -11.27 21.02 -14.44
N LEU A 367 -11.89 19.98 -15.00
CA LEU A 367 -12.43 19.97 -16.37
C LEU A 367 -13.93 19.71 -16.39
#